data_AF-A0A7K4HLJ6-F1
#
_entry.id   AF-A0A7K4HLJ6-F1
#
_cell.length_a   1.000
_cell.length_b   1.000
_cell.length_c   1.000
_cell.angle_alpha   90.00
_cell.angle_beta   90.00
_cell.angle_gamma   90.00
#
_symmetry.space_group_name_H-M   'P 1'
#
loop_
_entity.id
_entity.type
_entity.pdbx_description
1 polymer ?
#
loop_
_entity_poly.entity_id
_entity_poly.type
_entity_poly.pdbx_seq_one_letter_code
_entity_poly.pdbx_strand_id
1 'polypeptide(L)'
;MGKAEKYFEAYIERIRPAFEGMDRETAHAVASALLGFKFGLYGNAVTRADTALELLSTGKAPEALSVAMRVLRTRAANLKATIVVSADLPVFFPDDREYLALDLPADLVEDPQSYTLDNALLLLYAVGLIASPDDEQALDEHRGFPLQILNSYRKALDL
;
A
#
# COMPACT_ATOMS: atom_id res chain seq x y z
N MET A 1 16.46 7.66 15.18
CA MET A 1 15.80 6.96 14.08
C MET A 1 16.12 5.47 14.16
N GLY A 2 15.09 4.64 14.37
CA GLY A 2 15.21 3.18 14.43
C GLY A 2 15.63 2.56 13.09
N LYS A 3 16.04 1.29 13.09
CA LYS A 3 16.43 0.57 11.85
C LYS A 3 15.26 0.47 10.86
N ALA A 4 14.05 0.15 11.33
CA ALA A 4 12.85 0.09 10.49
C ALA A 4 12.48 1.46 9.88
N GLU A 5 12.65 2.56 10.61
CA GLU A 5 12.44 3.92 10.09
C GLU A 5 13.43 4.22 8.96
N LYS A 6 14.72 3.94 9.17
CA LYS A 6 15.74 4.10 8.11
C LYS A 6 15.42 3.29 6.86
N TYR A 7 14.94 2.05 7.05
CA TYR A 7 14.52 1.20 5.94
C TYR A 7 13.34 1.81 5.19
N PHE A 8 12.33 2.30 5.92
CA PHE A 8 11.15 2.92 5.31
C PHE A 8 11.48 4.21 4.55
N GLU A 9 12.33 5.09 5.10
CA GLU A 9 12.81 6.28 4.37
C GLU A 9 13.57 5.89 3.10
N ALA A 10 14.49 4.93 3.19
CA ALA A 10 15.24 4.46 2.02
C ALA A 10 14.31 3.86 0.96
N TYR A 11 13.25 3.18 1.38
CA TYR A 11 12.21 2.68 0.49
C TYR A 11 11.43 3.81 -0.20
N ILE A 12 10.99 4.82 0.55
CA ILE A 12 10.28 5.98 -0.02
C ILE A 12 11.17 6.67 -1.07
N GLU A 13 12.43 6.97 -0.73
CA GLU A 13 13.35 7.62 -1.65
C GLU A 13 13.63 6.80 -2.91
N ARG A 14 13.63 5.46 -2.81
CA ARG A 14 13.81 4.57 -3.95
C ARG A 14 12.66 4.66 -4.95
N ILE A 15 11.42 4.72 -4.47
CA ILE A 15 10.25 4.73 -5.35
C ILE A 15 9.78 6.14 -5.73
N ARG A 16 10.23 7.18 -5.00
CA ARG A 16 9.86 8.59 -5.21
C ARG A 16 9.88 9.03 -6.68
N PRO A 17 10.93 8.75 -7.49
CA PRO A 17 10.98 9.22 -8.87
C PRO A 17 9.83 8.71 -9.75
N ALA A 18 9.24 7.57 -9.41
CA ALA A 18 8.14 6.98 -10.17
C ALA A 18 6.77 7.62 -9.85
N PHE A 19 6.65 8.32 -8.72
CA PHE A 19 5.37 8.81 -8.19
C PHE A 19 5.33 10.32 -7.94
N GLU A 20 6.46 11.03 -7.96
CA GLU A 20 6.54 12.48 -7.71
C GLU A 20 5.70 13.33 -8.70
N GLY A 21 5.49 12.84 -9.94
CA GLY A 21 4.68 13.50 -10.96
C GLY A 21 3.20 13.12 -10.96
N MET A 22 2.73 12.36 -9.96
CA MET A 22 1.34 11.92 -9.88
C MET A 22 0.40 13.10 -9.65
N ASP A 23 -0.77 13.05 -10.29
CA ASP A 23 -1.78 14.08 -10.08
C ASP A 23 -2.34 14.02 -8.65
N ARG A 24 -2.65 15.20 -8.11
CA ARG A 24 -3.09 15.35 -6.72
C ARG A 24 -4.38 14.61 -6.43
N GLU A 25 -5.29 14.53 -7.40
CA GLU A 25 -6.59 13.89 -7.21
C GLU A 25 -6.44 12.37 -7.04
N THR A 26 -5.63 11.74 -7.88
CA THR A 26 -5.24 10.32 -7.77
C THR A 26 -4.51 10.06 -6.47
N ALA A 27 -3.53 10.89 -6.12
CA ALA A 27 -2.76 10.72 -4.89
C ALA A 27 -3.65 10.84 -3.64
N HIS A 28 -4.56 11.80 -3.62
CA HIS A 28 -5.54 11.97 -2.56
C HIS A 28 -6.50 10.77 -2.47
N ALA A 29 -6.99 10.27 -3.62
CA ALA A 29 -7.86 9.10 -3.64
C ALA A 29 -7.16 7.85 -3.09
N VAL A 30 -5.87 7.64 -3.41
CA VAL A 30 -5.02 6.58 -2.87
C VAL A 30 -4.87 6.71 -1.35
N ALA A 31 -4.44 7.87 -0.87
CA ALA A 31 -4.24 8.10 0.57
C ALA A 31 -5.54 7.99 1.37
N SER A 32 -6.64 8.54 0.85
CA SER A 32 -7.97 8.44 1.44
C SER A 32 -8.47 7.00 1.54
N ALA A 33 -8.23 6.17 0.52
CA ALA A 33 -8.59 4.75 0.56
C ALA A 33 -7.80 4.01 1.65
N LEU A 34 -6.49 4.28 1.74
CA LEU A 34 -5.60 3.70 2.75
C LEU A 34 -6.00 4.08 4.17
N LEU A 35 -6.21 5.38 4.42
CA LEU A 35 -6.63 5.88 5.74
C LEU A 35 -8.01 5.31 6.12
N GLY A 36 -8.95 5.29 5.17
CA GLY A 36 -10.26 4.65 5.37
C GLY A 36 -10.15 3.18 5.75
N PHE A 37 -9.25 2.42 5.10
CA PHE A 37 -8.98 1.03 5.45
C PHE A 37 -8.40 0.91 6.87
N LYS A 38 -7.38 1.72 7.19
CA LYS A 38 -6.72 1.74 8.49
C LYS A 38 -7.71 2.01 9.64
N PHE A 39 -8.66 2.91 9.45
CA PHE A 39 -9.66 3.25 10.47
C PHE A 39 -10.87 2.29 10.52
N GLY A 40 -10.85 1.21 9.75
CA GLY A 40 -11.96 0.25 9.70
C GLY A 40 -13.20 0.75 8.96
N LEU A 41 -13.10 1.86 8.23
CA LEU A 41 -14.16 2.41 7.39
C LEU A 41 -14.19 1.69 6.03
N TYR A 42 -14.32 0.36 6.05
CA TYR A 42 -14.11 -0.49 4.87
C TYR A 42 -15.05 -0.17 3.71
N GLY A 43 -16.28 0.27 3.99
CA GLY A 43 -17.19 0.75 2.93
C GLY A 43 -16.64 1.95 2.17
N ASN A 44 -16.10 2.93 2.91
CA ASN A 44 -15.47 4.12 2.32
C ASN A 44 -14.17 3.76 1.62
N ALA A 45 -13.38 2.84 2.20
CA ALA A 45 -12.14 2.37 1.61
C ALA A 45 -12.37 1.72 0.23
N VAL A 46 -13.43 0.90 0.08
CA VAL A 46 -13.82 0.32 -1.21
C VAL A 46 -14.18 1.41 -2.22
N THR A 47 -15.07 2.34 -1.85
CA THR A 47 -15.49 3.41 -2.77
C THR A 47 -14.33 4.29 -3.21
N ARG A 48 -13.45 4.68 -2.28
CA ARG A 48 -12.25 5.47 -2.60
C ARG A 48 -11.26 4.67 -3.45
N ALA A 49 -11.15 3.37 -3.22
CA ALA A 49 -10.30 2.52 -4.03
C ALA A 49 -10.83 2.35 -5.46
N ASP A 50 -12.15 2.25 -5.65
CA ASP A 50 -12.76 2.25 -6.98
C ASP A 50 -12.46 3.56 -7.73
N THR A 51 -12.62 4.72 -7.08
CA THR A 51 -12.26 6.03 -7.66
C THR A 51 -10.78 6.11 -8.03
N ALA A 52 -9.88 5.69 -7.14
CA ALA A 52 -8.45 5.70 -7.42
C ALA A 52 -8.10 4.80 -8.62
N LEU A 53 -8.71 3.61 -8.73
CA LEU A 53 -8.50 2.71 -9.85
C LEU A 53 -8.98 3.27 -11.19
N GLU A 54 -10.10 4.00 -11.19
CA GLU A 54 -10.59 4.71 -12.38
C GLU A 54 -9.60 5.79 -12.82
N LEU A 55 -9.10 6.60 -11.89
CA LEU A 55 -8.11 7.64 -12.18
C LEU A 55 -6.79 7.04 -12.70
N LEU A 56 -6.29 6.00 -12.03
CA LEU A 56 -5.07 5.28 -12.41
C LEU A 56 -5.15 4.68 -13.82
N SER A 57 -6.34 4.25 -14.27
CA SER A 57 -6.53 3.70 -15.62
C SER A 57 -6.24 4.70 -16.74
N THR A 58 -6.30 6.00 -16.43
CA THR A 58 -6.00 7.10 -17.36
C THR A 58 -4.63 7.74 -17.10
N GLY A 59 -3.99 7.38 -15.99
CA GLY A 59 -2.72 7.91 -15.54
C GLY A 59 -1.52 7.19 -16.14
N LYS A 60 -0.32 7.67 -15.77
CA LYS A 60 0.98 7.06 -16.13
C LYS A 60 1.65 6.35 -14.95
N ALA A 61 0.91 6.06 -13.89
CA ALA A 61 1.47 5.43 -12.71
C ALA A 61 1.85 3.97 -13.02
N PRO A 62 2.89 3.42 -12.36
CA PRO A 62 3.23 2.00 -12.43
C PRO A 62 2.04 1.08 -12.11
N GLU A 63 1.95 -0.06 -12.80
CA GLU A 63 0.87 -1.05 -12.58
C GLU A 63 0.88 -1.62 -11.15
N ALA A 64 2.04 -1.66 -10.49
CA ALA A 64 2.17 -2.01 -9.08
C ALA A 64 1.21 -1.23 -8.18
N LEU A 65 0.96 0.05 -8.47
CA LEU A 65 0.01 0.85 -7.71
C LEU A 65 -1.44 0.40 -7.93
N SER A 66 -1.81 0.10 -9.17
CA SER A 66 -3.11 -0.49 -9.51
C SER A 66 -3.32 -1.82 -8.80
N VAL A 67 -2.30 -2.69 -8.77
CA VAL A 67 -2.35 -3.97 -8.05
C VAL A 67 -2.55 -3.73 -6.55
N ALA A 68 -1.76 -2.85 -5.93
CA ALA A 68 -1.88 -2.52 -4.51
C ALA A 68 -3.28 -1.97 -4.16
N MET A 69 -3.85 -1.11 -5.01
CA MET A 69 -5.21 -0.61 -4.85
C MET A 69 -6.26 -1.73 -4.95
N ARG A 70 -6.12 -2.65 -5.92
CA ARG A 70 -7.02 -3.81 -6.03
C ARG A 70 -6.91 -4.73 -4.81
N VAL A 71 -5.70 -4.95 -4.26
CA VAL A 71 -5.49 -5.72 -3.03
C VAL A 71 -6.21 -5.09 -1.85
N LEU A 72 -6.00 -3.79 -1.62
CA LEU A 72 -6.68 -3.06 -0.54
C LEU A 72 -8.20 -3.11 -0.70
N ARG A 73 -8.71 -2.89 -1.92
CA ARG A 73 -10.14 -2.93 -2.25
C ARG A 73 -10.75 -4.31 -1.96
N THR A 74 -10.13 -5.38 -2.44
CA THR A 74 -10.60 -6.76 -2.21
C THR A 74 -10.60 -7.08 -0.73
N ARG A 75 -9.53 -6.71 -0.01
CA ARG A 75 -9.46 -6.92 1.43
C ARG A 75 -10.54 -6.14 2.19
N ALA A 76 -10.74 -4.87 1.86
CA ALA A 76 -11.79 -4.04 2.45
C ALA A 76 -13.19 -4.61 2.18
N ALA A 77 -13.44 -5.07 0.95
CA ALA A 77 -14.71 -5.70 0.57
C ALA A 77 -14.95 -7.00 1.38
N ASN A 78 -13.93 -7.84 1.54
CA ASN A 78 -14.01 -9.06 2.34
C ASN A 78 -14.28 -8.77 3.83
N LEU A 79 -13.65 -7.74 4.39
CA LEU A 79 -13.88 -7.33 5.78
C LEU A 79 -15.25 -6.67 6.00
N LYS A 80 -15.80 -6.02 4.98
CA LYS A 80 -17.17 -5.47 4.98
C LYS A 80 -18.23 -6.58 4.85
N ALA A 81 -17.91 -7.66 4.14
CA ALA A 81 -18.88 -8.70 3.81
C ALA A 81 -19.29 -9.49 5.06
N THR A 82 -20.59 -9.66 5.24
CA THR A 82 -21.17 -10.49 6.31
C THR A 82 -21.05 -12.00 6.02
N ILE A 83 -20.76 -12.36 4.76
CA ILE A 83 -20.54 -13.72 4.28
C ILE A 83 -19.11 -13.78 3.73
N VAL A 84 -18.30 -14.68 4.28
CA VAL A 84 -16.91 -14.87 3.85
C VAL A 84 -16.90 -15.49 2.45
N VAL A 85 -16.71 -14.66 1.44
CA VAL A 85 -16.30 -15.10 0.11
C VAL A 85 -14.78 -14.95 0.09
N SER A 86 -14.05 -16.06 0.19
CA SER A 86 -12.60 -16.08 0.08
C SER A 86 -12.21 -15.83 -1.37
N ALA A 87 -12.30 -14.58 -1.82
CA ALA A 87 -11.69 -14.15 -3.07
C ALA A 87 -10.18 -14.04 -2.83
N ASP A 88 -9.39 -14.70 -3.68
CA ASP A 88 -7.94 -14.56 -3.66
C ASP A 88 -7.55 -13.10 -3.89
N LEU A 89 -6.53 -12.65 -3.16
CA LEU A 89 -5.98 -11.32 -3.38
C LEU A 89 -5.28 -11.28 -4.74
N PRO A 90 -5.38 -10.14 -5.47
CA PRO A 90 -4.52 -9.89 -6.62
C PRO A 90 -3.05 -10.06 -6.23
N VAL A 91 -2.23 -10.57 -7.15
CA VAL A 91 -0.81 -10.83 -6.92
C VAL A 91 0.02 -9.84 -7.73
N PHE A 92 1.11 -9.36 -7.14
CA PHE A 92 2.10 -8.53 -7.84
C PHE A 92 2.84 -9.33 -8.91
N PHE A 93 3.10 -8.70 -10.04
CA PHE A 93 3.89 -9.27 -11.13
C PHE A 93 5.38 -9.18 -10.81
N PRO A 94 6.25 -9.99 -11.47
CA PRO A 94 7.70 -9.91 -11.29
C PRO A 94 8.27 -8.50 -11.53
N ASP A 95 7.69 -7.75 -12.47
CA ASP A 95 8.11 -6.39 -12.79
C ASP A 95 7.75 -5.39 -11.69
N ASP A 96 6.77 -5.71 -10.83
CA ASP A 96 6.36 -4.83 -9.74
C ASP A 96 7.35 -4.83 -8.57
N ARG A 97 8.31 -5.78 -8.53
CA ARG A 97 9.26 -5.95 -7.43
C ARG A 97 10.05 -4.69 -7.11
N GLU A 98 10.36 -3.88 -8.12
CA GLU A 98 11.06 -2.61 -7.93
C GLU A 98 10.23 -1.57 -7.14
N TYR A 99 8.93 -1.79 -6.95
CA TYR A 99 8.06 -0.92 -6.16
C TYR A 99 7.69 -1.52 -4.80
N LEU A 100 8.08 -2.77 -4.50
CA LEU A 100 7.71 -3.44 -3.26
C LEU A 100 8.70 -3.14 -2.14
N ALA A 101 8.18 -2.94 -0.93
CA ALA A 101 9.00 -2.73 0.26
C ALA A 101 9.60 -4.03 0.80
N LEU A 102 8.87 -5.14 0.66
CA LEU A 102 9.29 -6.48 1.03
C LEU A 102 9.59 -7.26 -0.26
N ASP A 103 10.83 -7.67 -0.45
CA ASP A 103 11.26 -8.58 -1.53
C ASP A 103 11.88 -9.83 -0.90
N LEU A 104 11.06 -10.57 -0.17
CA LEU A 104 11.42 -11.84 0.42
C LEU A 104 11.23 -12.98 -0.60
N PRO A 105 12.14 -13.96 -0.65
CA PRO A 105 11.96 -15.14 -1.47
C PRO A 105 10.79 -15.98 -0.92
N ALA A 106 10.09 -16.68 -1.81
CA ALA A 106 8.81 -17.33 -1.51
C ALA A 106 8.90 -18.41 -0.41
N ASP A 107 10.08 -18.99 -0.19
CA ASP A 107 10.37 -19.95 0.87
C ASP A 107 10.43 -19.32 2.28
N LEU A 108 10.63 -18.00 2.37
CA LEU A 108 10.58 -17.24 3.62
C LEU A 108 9.22 -16.59 3.88
N VAL A 109 8.26 -16.76 2.98
CA VAL A 109 6.91 -16.20 3.11
C VAL A 109 6.00 -17.22 3.80
N GLU A 110 5.66 -16.96 5.06
CA GLU A 110 4.78 -17.83 5.85
C GLU A 110 3.31 -17.78 5.37
N ASP A 111 2.80 -16.57 5.08
CA ASP A 111 1.45 -16.35 4.56
C ASP A 111 1.50 -15.42 3.32
N PRO A 112 1.34 -15.98 2.10
CA PRO A 112 1.36 -15.20 0.86
C PRO A 112 0.27 -14.12 0.79
N GLN A 113 -0.90 -14.33 1.39
CA GLN A 113 -2.00 -13.35 1.34
C GLN A 113 -1.68 -12.15 2.24
N SER A 114 -1.25 -12.40 3.48
CA SER A 114 -0.82 -11.32 4.40
C SER A 114 0.40 -10.59 3.85
N TYR A 115 1.37 -11.30 3.29
CA TYR A 115 2.55 -10.71 2.65
C TYR A 115 2.18 -9.78 1.49
N THR A 116 1.25 -10.21 0.63
CA THR A 116 0.78 -9.39 -0.49
C THR A 116 0.04 -8.14 0.00
N LEU A 117 -0.79 -8.29 1.02
CA LEU A 117 -1.48 -7.15 1.65
C LEU A 117 -0.49 -6.16 2.27
N ASP A 118 0.50 -6.65 3.02
CA ASP A 118 1.50 -5.81 3.67
C ASP A 118 2.32 -5.00 2.66
N ASN A 119 2.75 -5.63 1.57
CA ASN A 119 3.42 -4.94 0.46
C ASN A 119 2.53 -3.87 -0.18
N ALA A 120 1.24 -4.19 -0.42
CA ALA A 120 0.29 -3.22 -0.93
C ALA A 120 0.14 -2.03 0.02
N LEU A 121 -0.07 -2.28 1.32
CA LEU A 121 -0.24 -1.22 2.32
C LEU A 121 1.00 -0.31 2.40
N LEU A 122 2.21 -0.89 2.36
CA LEU A 122 3.46 -0.13 2.36
C LEU A 122 3.62 0.73 1.11
N LEU A 123 3.29 0.20 -0.07
CA LEU A 123 3.31 0.95 -1.33
C LEU A 123 2.30 2.12 -1.32
N LEU A 124 1.05 1.86 -0.96
CA LEU A 124 0.02 2.90 -0.89
C LEU A 124 0.41 4.01 0.11
N TYR A 125 1.02 3.64 1.23
CA TYR A 125 1.48 4.60 2.24
C TYR A 125 2.59 5.50 1.70
N ALA A 126 3.60 4.90 1.07
CA ALA A 126 4.72 5.63 0.51
C ALA A 126 4.25 6.56 -0.62
N VAL A 127 3.38 6.08 -1.51
CA VAL A 127 2.78 6.91 -2.57
C VAL A 127 1.99 8.08 -1.99
N GLY A 128 1.19 7.84 -0.95
CA GLY A 128 0.47 8.91 -0.24
C GLY A 128 1.41 10.00 0.30
N LEU A 129 2.52 9.61 0.93
CA LEU A 129 3.54 10.55 1.43
C LEU A 129 4.29 11.29 0.30
N ILE A 130 4.49 10.65 -0.85
CA ILE A 130 5.21 11.24 -1.98
C ILE A 130 4.35 12.26 -2.72
N ALA A 131 3.07 11.94 -2.95
CA ALA A 131 2.25 12.62 -3.95
C ALA A 131 0.98 13.29 -3.40
N SER A 132 0.56 13.00 -2.15
CA SER A 132 -0.63 13.61 -1.55
C SER A 132 -0.27 14.60 -0.44
N PRO A 133 0.01 15.88 -0.78
CA PRO A 133 0.25 16.91 0.24
C PRO A 133 -0.98 17.17 1.12
N ASP A 134 -2.18 16.91 0.59
CA ASP A 134 -3.44 17.11 1.31
C ASP A 134 -3.61 16.11 2.46
N ASP A 135 -2.98 14.93 2.36
CA ASP A 135 -3.05 13.87 3.37
C ASP A 135 -1.73 13.70 4.16
N GLU A 136 -0.70 14.49 3.85
CA GLU A 136 0.65 14.37 4.44
C GLU A 136 0.60 14.41 5.97
N GLN A 137 -0.11 15.38 6.55
CA GLN A 137 -0.25 15.50 8.00
C GLN A 137 -0.88 14.24 8.62
N ALA A 138 -1.98 13.76 8.04
CA ALA A 138 -2.68 12.58 8.54
C ALA A 138 -1.81 11.32 8.41
N LEU A 139 -1.04 11.20 7.33
CA LEU A 139 -0.09 10.12 7.14
C LEU A 139 1.11 10.26 8.09
N ASP A 140 1.59 11.44 8.42
CA ASP A 140 2.72 11.57 9.35
C ASP A 140 2.31 11.22 10.80
N GLU A 141 1.13 11.66 11.23
CA GLU A 141 0.51 11.28 12.52
C GLU A 141 0.33 9.75 12.67
N HIS A 142 0.36 9.05 11.55
CA HIS A 142 0.07 7.63 11.45
C HIS A 142 1.25 6.77 11.03
N ARG A 143 2.46 7.35 10.96
CA ARG A 143 3.69 6.72 10.50
C ARG A 143 4.08 5.44 11.26
N GLY A 144 3.54 5.25 12.47
CA GLY A 144 3.67 3.99 13.20
C GLY A 144 3.08 2.77 12.48
N PHE A 145 2.12 2.96 11.57
CA PHE A 145 1.48 1.87 10.82
C PHE A 145 2.44 1.12 9.87
N PRO A 146 3.11 1.77 8.90
CA PRO A 146 4.09 1.10 8.05
C PRO A 146 5.26 0.53 8.87
N LEU A 147 5.67 1.20 9.95
CA LEU A 147 6.74 0.70 10.83
C LEU A 147 6.35 -0.57 11.57
N GLN A 148 5.09 -0.71 11.99
CA GLN A 148 4.60 -1.93 12.63
C GLN A 148 4.64 -3.11 11.65
N ILE A 149 4.25 -2.88 10.39
CA ILE A 149 4.36 -3.89 9.33
C ILE A 149 5.82 -4.29 9.13
N LEU A 150 6.74 -3.33 8.91
CA LEU A 150 8.16 -3.67 8.72
C LEU A 150 8.77 -4.41 9.92
N ASN A 151 8.33 -4.09 11.14
CA ASN A 151 8.81 -4.77 12.35
C ASN A 151 8.33 -6.22 12.47
N SER A 152 7.18 -6.60 11.87
CA SER A 152 6.78 -8.02 11.85
C SER A 152 7.75 -8.86 10.99
N TYR A 153 8.36 -8.25 9.98
CA TYR A 153 9.37 -8.85 9.10
C TYR A 153 10.81 -8.61 9.56
N ARG A 154 11.03 -8.07 10.78
CA ARG A 154 12.36 -7.64 11.25
C ARG A 154 13.46 -8.69 11.07
N LYS A 155 13.17 -9.96 11.35
CA LYS A 155 14.15 -11.06 11.21
C LYS A 155 14.52 -11.32 9.76
N ALA A 156 13.53 -11.28 8.85
CA ALA A 156 13.72 -11.54 7.43
C ALA A 156 14.41 -10.36 6.71
N LEU A 157 14.25 -9.14 7.23
CA LEU A 157 14.81 -7.89 6.69
C LEU A 157 16.11 -7.43 7.39
N ASP A 158 16.62 -8.18 8.37
CA ASP A 158 17.80 -7.82 9.19
C ASP A 158 17.72 -6.44 9.90
N LEU A 159 16.50 -6.09 10.36
CA LEU A 159 16.19 -4.81 11.02
C LEU A 159 16.42 -4.79 12.55
#